data_AF-A0A6V7K680-F1
#
_entry.id   AF-A0A6V7K680-F1
#
_cell.length_a   1.000
_cell.length_b   1.000
_cell.length_c   1.000
_cell.angle_alpha   90.00
_cell.angle_beta   90.00
_cell.angle_gamma   90.00
#
_symmetry.space_group_name_H-M   'P 1'
#
loop_
_entity.id
_entity.type
_entity.pdbx_description
1 polymer ?
#
loop_
_entity_poly.entity_id
_entity_poly.type
_entity_poly.pdbx_seq_one_letter_code
_entity_poly.pdbx_strand_id
1 'polypeptide(L)'
;KTPLDLATYRGHEQCVRLLLRCAALVSVQDNVTRRTPLHCAAAMGHAKCLKLLLKSTEDSSVVDKCDAKLRTPLTLAVANHFPECASLLLKYKADCNLPDVNKHTPLFRAVIHEVDLPMVNMLLVYNARVAAQDSN
;
A
#
# COMPACT_ATOMS: atom_id res chain seq x y z
N LYS A 1 11.44 -10.31 -8.11
CA LYS A 1 11.60 -8.85 -8.25
C LYS A 1 11.74 -8.52 -9.73
N THR A 2 10.89 -7.66 -10.25
CA THR A 2 10.90 -7.14 -11.63
C THR A 2 11.71 -5.83 -11.72
N PRO A 3 12.09 -5.37 -12.92
CA PRO A 3 12.67 -4.04 -13.10
C PRO A 3 11.76 -2.93 -12.55
N LEU A 4 10.44 -3.11 -12.67
CA LEU A 4 9.44 -2.19 -12.12
C LEU A 4 9.45 -2.18 -10.59
N ASP A 5 9.61 -3.33 -9.93
CA ASP A 5 9.72 -3.41 -8.45
C ASP A 5 10.93 -2.63 -7.95
N LEU A 6 12.07 -2.74 -8.65
CA LEU A 6 13.29 -2.05 -8.27
C LEU A 6 13.18 -0.54 -8.48
N ALA A 7 12.65 -0.11 -9.63
CA ALA A 7 12.43 1.31 -9.91
C ALA A 7 11.46 1.95 -8.91
N THR A 8 10.37 1.24 -8.56
CA THR A 8 9.38 1.72 -7.59
C THR A 8 9.93 1.75 -6.17
N TYR A 9 10.69 0.72 -5.76
CA TYR A 9 11.36 0.68 -4.45
C TYR A 9 12.35 1.85 -4.27
N ARG A 10 13.07 2.22 -5.34
CA ARG A 10 14.03 3.35 -5.33
C ARG A 10 13.38 4.72 -5.56
N GLY A 11 12.08 4.76 -5.90
CA GLY A 11 11.38 6.01 -6.19
C GLY A 11 11.76 6.66 -7.53
N HIS A 12 12.32 5.88 -8.47
CA HIS A 12 12.75 6.37 -9.79
C HIS A 12 11.56 6.59 -10.72
N GLU A 13 10.84 7.69 -10.51
CA GLU A 13 9.59 8.01 -11.21
C GLU A 13 9.69 7.92 -12.74
N GLN A 14 10.78 8.44 -13.33
CA GLN A 14 10.98 8.41 -14.78
C GLN A 14 11.13 6.98 -15.31
N CYS A 15 11.89 6.13 -14.60
CA CYS A 15 12.02 4.71 -14.95
C CYS A 15 10.68 3.99 -14.83
N VAL A 16 9.92 4.24 -13.75
CA VAL A 16 8.57 3.67 -13.58
C VAL A 16 7.68 4.04 -14.76
N ARG A 17 7.66 5.32 -15.16
CA ARG A 17 6.86 5.80 -16.28
C ARG A 17 7.23 5.12 -17.61
N LEU A 18 8.52 4.97 -17.89
CA LEU A 18 9.00 4.29 -19.10
C LEU A 18 8.62 2.81 -19.09
N LEU A 19 8.82 2.11 -17.97
CA LEU A 19 8.48 0.70 -17.84
C LEU A 19 6.98 0.45 -18.02
N LEU A 20 6.13 1.31 -17.46
CA LEU A 20 4.67 1.22 -17.64
C LEU A 20 4.26 1.44 -19.10
N ARG A 21 4.92 2.34 -19.84
CA ARG A 21 4.69 2.52 -21.29
C ARG A 21 5.06 1.28 -22.12
N CYS A 22 5.99 0.48 -21.63
CA CYS A 22 6.38 -0.79 -22.24
C CYS A 22 5.53 -1.98 -21.74
N ALA A 23 4.30 -1.71 -21.25
CA ALA A 23 3.36 -2.72 -20.76
C ALA A 23 3.89 -3.57 -19.57
N ALA A 24 4.73 -2.99 -18.71
CA ALA A 24 5.14 -3.67 -17.48
C ALA A 24 3.95 -3.94 -16.56
N LEU A 25 3.79 -5.20 -16.15
CA LEU A 25 2.67 -5.63 -15.32
C LEU A 25 2.84 -5.17 -13.86
N VAL A 26 1.88 -4.39 -13.38
CA VAL A 26 1.83 -3.88 -11.99
C VAL A 26 1.31 -4.90 -10.98
N SER A 27 0.74 -6.02 -11.46
CA SER A 27 0.11 -7.05 -10.64
C SER A 27 1.04 -8.20 -10.25
N VAL A 28 2.28 -8.20 -10.78
CA VAL A 28 3.28 -9.24 -10.54
C VAL A 28 3.78 -9.16 -9.10
N GLN A 29 3.72 -10.30 -8.41
CA GLN A 29 4.28 -10.45 -7.07
C GLN A 29 5.70 -11.00 -7.18
N ASP A 30 6.60 -10.52 -6.32
CA ASP A 30 7.91 -11.16 -6.18
C ASP A 30 7.81 -12.52 -5.47
N ASN A 31 8.71 -13.45 -5.79
CA ASN A 31 8.64 -14.82 -5.26
C ASN A 31 8.98 -14.93 -3.77
N VAL A 32 9.67 -13.94 -3.18
CA VAL A 32 10.18 -14.03 -1.80
C VAL A 32 9.22 -13.36 -0.83
N THR A 33 8.84 -12.12 -1.10
CA THR A 33 7.98 -11.32 -0.22
C THR A 33 6.53 -11.26 -0.67
N ARG A 34 6.20 -11.79 -1.86
CA ARG A 34 4.88 -11.71 -2.49
C ARG A 34 4.39 -10.26 -2.66
N ARG A 35 5.30 -9.30 -2.73
CA ARG A 35 5.00 -7.87 -2.89
C ARG A 35 4.87 -7.52 -4.36
N THR A 36 3.91 -6.64 -4.64
CA THR A 36 3.76 -5.97 -5.93
C THR A 36 4.51 -4.63 -5.95
N PRO A 37 4.70 -4.00 -7.12
CA PRO A 37 5.20 -2.63 -7.21
C PRO A 37 4.45 -1.63 -6.31
N LEU A 38 3.14 -1.81 -6.10
CA LEU A 38 2.34 -0.95 -5.21
C LEU A 38 2.78 -1.10 -3.74
N HIS A 39 3.06 -2.32 -3.28
CA HIS A 39 3.60 -2.55 -1.93
C HIS A 39 4.95 -1.85 -1.76
N CYS A 40 5.83 -1.94 -2.75
CA CYS A 40 7.14 -1.31 -2.72
C CYS A 40 7.04 0.22 -2.65
N ALA A 41 6.18 0.81 -3.48
CA ALA A 41 5.96 2.27 -3.48
C ALA A 41 5.33 2.75 -2.16
N ALA A 42 4.33 2.02 -1.65
CA ALA A 42 3.65 2.35 -0.39
C ALA A 42 4.56 2.19 0.84
N ALA A 43 5.37 1.13 0.88
CA ALA A 43 6.31 0.87 1.99
C ALA A 43 7.48 1.87 2.06
N MET A 44 7.81 2.52 0.94
CA MET A 44 8.90 3.49 0.86
C MET A 44 8.42 4.95 0.77
N GLY A 45 7.10 5.18 0.79
CA GLY A 45 6.53 6.53 0.76
C GLY A 45 6.59 7.22 -0.60
N HIS A 46 6.82 6.48 -1.69
CA HIS A 46 6.98 7.04 -3.03
C HIS A 46 5.62 7.35 -3.69
N ALA A 47 4.91 8.34 -3.16
CA ALA A 47 3.55 8.72 -3.56
C ALA A 47 3.41 8.99 -5.08
N LYS A 48 4.43 9.60 -5.71
CA LYS A 48 4.44 9.84 -7.16
C LYS A 48 4.50 8.55 -7.96
N CYS A 49 5.38 7.61 -7.57
CA CYS A 49 5.45 6.30 -8.19
C CYS A 49 4.15 5.52 -7.99
N LEU A 50 3.61 5.55 -6.77
CA LEU A 50 2.34 4.92 -6.43
C LEU A 50 1.19 5.45 -7.29
N LYS A 51 1.09 6.77 -7.47
CA LYS A 51 0.09 7.40 -8.34
C LYS A 51 0.23 6.96 -9.80
N LEU A 52 1.45 6.79 -10.31
CA LEU A 52 1.67 6.29 -11.68
C LEU A 52 1.21 4.84 -11.81
N LEU A 53 1.55 3.98 -10.84
CA LEU A 53 1.13 2.58 -10.82
C LEU A 53 -0.40 2.45 -10.76
N LEU A 54 -1.05 3.21 -9.86
CA LEU A 54 -2.51 3.22 -9.69
C LEU A 54 -3.25 3.74 -10.93
N LYS A 55 -2.65 4.64 -11.70
CA LYS A 55 -3.22 5.10 -12.98
C LYS A 55 -3.04 4.11 -14.12
N SER A 56 -2.00 3.28 -14.05
CA SER A 56 -1.66 2.32 -15.09
C SER A 56 -2.22 0.92 -14.80
N THR A 57 -2.86 0.72 -13.66
CA THR A 57 -3.49 -0.56 -13.33
C THR A 57 -4.88 -0.63 -13.96
N GLU A 58 -5.13 -1.68 -14.73
CA GLU A 58 -6.46 -1.99 -15.27
C GLU A 58 -7.30 -2.79 -14.26
N ASP A 59 -6.64 -3.39 -13.27
CA ASP A 59 -7.24 -4.25 -12.26
C ASP A 59 -7.26 -3.54 -10.91
N SER A 60 -8.45 -3.09 -10.50
CA SER A 60 -8.63 -2.43 -9.21
C SER A 60 -8.33 -3.33 -8.02
N SER A 61 -8.30 -4.66 -8.17
CA SER A 61 -7.99 -5.57 -7.05
C SER A 61 -6.52 -5.54 -6.64
N VAL A 62 -5.63 -4.98 -7.48
CA VAL A 62 -4.18 -4.92 -7.20
C VAL A 62 -3.88 -4.06 -5.96
N VAL A 63 -4.76 -3.11 -5.61
CA VAL A 63 -4.62 -2.24 -4.44
C VAL A 63 -4.80 -2.99 -3.11
N ASP A 64 -5.52 -4.11 -3.14
CA ASP A 64 -5.85 -4.93 -1.96
C ASP A 64 -5.10 -6.27 -1.95
N LYS A 65 -4.24 -6.53 -2.96
CA LYS A 65 -3.40 -7.72 -2.93
C LYS A 65 -2.53 -7.71 -1.69
N CYS A 66 -2.42 -8.87 -1.04
CA CYS A 66 -1.61 -9.01 0.15
C CYS A 66 -0.21 -9.55 -0.16
N ASP A 67 0.76 -9.10 0.63
CA ASP A 67 2.10 -9.69 0.67
C ASP A 67 2.15 -10.99 1.48
N ALA A 68 3.33 -11.59 1.64
CA ALA A 68 3.52 -12.86 2.34
C ALA A 68 3.11 -12.81 3.84
N LYS A 69 2.94 -11.62 4.42
CA LYS A 69 2.49 -11.40 5.80
C LYS A 69 1.03 -10.92 5.85
N LEU A 70 0.27 -11.16 4.79
CA LEU A 70 -1.10 -10.68 4.62
C LEU A 70 -1.26 -9.16 4.67
N ARG A 71 -0.18 -8.39 4.47
CA ARG A 71 -0.25 -6.92 4.51
C ARG A 71 -0.62 -6.38 3.15
N THR A 72 -1.58 -5.46 3.13
CA THR A 72 -1.91 -4.68 1.94
C THR A 72 -0.92 -3.52 1.75
N PRO A 73 -0.83 -2.93 0.53
CA PRO A 73 -0.12 -1.68 0.31
C PRO A 73 -0.53 -0.58 1.30
N LEU A 74 -1.81 -0.50 1.66
CA LEU A 74 -2.31 0.47 2.62
C LEU A 74 -1.75 0.23 4.02
N THR A 75 -1.76 -1.04 4.48
CA THR A 75 -1.16 -1.42 5.76
C THR A 75 0.32 -1.05 5.82
N LEU A 76 1.05 -1.20 4.71
CA LEU A 76 2.47 -0.80 4.62
C LEU A 76 2.65 0.71 4.62
N ALA A 77 1.81 1.49 3.94
CA ALA A 77 1.88 2.95 3.98
C ALA A 77 1.62 3.49 5.39
N VAL A 78 0.64 2.90 6.08
CA VAL A 78 0.28 3.27 7.46
C VAL A 78 1.39 2.89 8.44
N ALA A 79 1.88 1.64 8.38
CA ALA A 79 2.92 1.15 9.28
C ALA A 79 4.28 1.86 9.12
N ASN A 80 4.50 2.59 8.01
CA ASN A 80 5.71 3.37 7.78
C ASN A 80 5.45 4.89 7.78
N HIS A 81 4.29 5.36 8.27
CA HIS A 81 3.97 6.79 8.45
C HIS A 81 3.93 7.62 7.15
N PHE A 82 3.36 7.07 6.07
CA PHE A 82 3.24 7.76 4.77
C PHE A 82 1.80 8.16 4.45
N PRO A 83 1.28 9.27 5.02
CA PRO A 83 -0.12 9.67 4.88
C PRO A 83 -0.50 10.01 3.43
N GLU A 84 0.43 10.56 2.65
CA GLU A 84 0.18 10.82 1.23
C GLU A 84 -0.09 9.51 0.46
N CYS A 85 0.70 8.47 0.71
CA CYS A 85 0.50 7.15 0.08
C CYS A 85 -0.80 6.50 0.54
N ALA A 86 -1.11 6.56 1.84
CA ALA A 86 -2.36 6.06 2.38
C ALA A 86 -3.57 6.78 1.76
N SER A 87 -3.52 8.11 1.66
CA SER A 87 -4.59 8.90 1.04
C SER A 87 -4.82 8.54 -0.43
N LEU A 88 -3.74 8.25 -1.17
CA LEU A 88 -3.84 7.81 -2.55
C LEU A 88 -4.49 6.44 -2.65
N LEU A 89 -4.09 5.49 -1.81
CA LEU A 89 -4.68 4.15 -1.81
C LEU A 89 -6.18 4.18 -1.45
N LEU A 90 -6.55 4.94 -0.44
CA LEU A 90 -7.95 5.14 -0.03
C LEU A 90 -8.78 5.80 -1.12
N LYS A 91 -8.23 6.80 -1.84
CA LYS A 91 -8.89 7.40 -3.02
C LYS A 91 -9.15 6.39 -4.14
N TYR A 92 -8.31 5.36 -4.25
CA TYR A 92 -8.46 4.27 -5.21
C TYR A 92 -9.22 3.07 -4.62
N LYS A 93 -10.04 3.30 -3.58
CA LYS A 93 -10.92 2.31 -2.93
C LYS A 93 -10.21 1.12 -2.28
N ALA A 94 -8.97 1.31 -1.80
CA ALA A 94 -8.31 0.28 -1.01
C ALA A 94 -9.09 0.00 0.29
N ASP A 95 -9.24 -1.28 0.64
CA ASP A 95 -9.91 -1.70 1.86
C ASP A 95 -9.02 -1.45 3.08
N CYS A 96 -9.50 -0.58 3.97
CA CYS A 96 -8.82 -0.21 5.21
C CYS A 96 -9.09 -1.17 6.39
N ASN A 97 -9.84 -2.25 6.17
CA ASN A 97 -10.21 -3.23 7.19
C ASN A 97 -9.49 -4.57 7.05
N LEU A 98 -8.68 -4.75 5.99
CA LEU A 98 -7.96 -6.00 5.77
C LEU A 98 -6.87 -6.18 6.84
N PRO A 99 -6.95 -7.24 7.67
CA PRO A 99 -5.97 -7.48 8.71
C PRO A 99 -4.70 -8.10 8.16
N ASP A 100 -3.56 -7.79 8.79
CA ASP A 100 -2.31 -8.51 8.53
C ASP A 100 -2.26 -9.87 9.26
N VAL A 101 -1.13 -10.58 9.15
CA VAL A 101 -0.91 -11.89 9.79
C VAL A 101 -1.10 -11.88 11.31
N ASN A 102 -0.94 -10.73 11.97
CA ASN A 102 -1.14 -10.57 13.40
C ASN A 102 -2.58 -10.18 13.74
N LYS A 103 -3.51 -10.23 12.77
CA LYS A 103 -4.88 -9.72 12.87
C LYS A 103 -4.95 -8.20 13.08
N HIS A 104 -3.86 -7.48 12.87
CA HIS A 104 -3.85 -6.03 13.04
C HIS A 104 -4.40 -5.37 11.78
N THR A 105 -5.42 -4.54 11.94
CA THR A 105 -5.92 -3.68 10.86
C THR A 105 -4.96 -2.49 10.63
N PRO A 106 -5.03 -1.81 9.47
CA PRO A 106 -4.34 -0.55 9.25
C PRO A 106 -4.58 0.46 10.39
N LEU A 107 -5.81 0.54 10.91
CA LEU A 107 -6.13 1.42 12.04
C LEU A 107 -5.38 1.01 13.31
N PHE A 108 -5.32 -0.29 13.63
CA PHE A 108 -4.58 -0.79 14.78
C PHE A 108 -3.09 -0.42 14.67
N ARG A 109 -2.50 -0.59 13.48
CA ARG A 109 -1.10 -0.19 13.20
C ARG A 109 -0.89 1.31 13.39
N ALA A 110 -1.81 2.16 12.93
CA ALA A 110 -1.72 3.61 13.13
C ALA A 110 -1.79 3.99 14.61
N VAL A 111 -2.62 3.32 15.41
CA VAL A 111 -2.80 3.65 16.84
C VAL A 111 -1.61 3.21 17.70
N ILE A 112 -0.91 2.12 17.34
CA ILE A 112 0.32 1.69 18.03
C ILE A 112 1.38 2.82 18.04
N HIS A 113 1.35 3.70 17.05
CA HIS A 113 2.30 4.79 16.90
C HIS A 113 1.62 6.13 17.23
N GLU A 114 1.87 6.68 18.43
CA GLU A 114 1.20 7.91 18.93
C GLU A 114 1.32 9.15 18.01
N VAL A 115 2.26 9.14 17.06
CA VAL A 115 2.55 10.23 16.12
C VAL A 115 1.52 10.31 14.97
N ASP A 116 0.70 9.28 14.78
CA ASP A 116 -0.12 9.09 13.58
C ASP A 116 -1.55 9.65 13.64
N LEU A 117 -1.83 10.63 14.50
CA LEU A 117 -3.16 11.27 14.58
C LEU A 117 -3.78 11.65 13.21
N PRO A 118 -3.02 12.24 12.26
CA PRO A 118 -3.55 12.51 10.92
C PRO A 118 -3.90 11.25 10.13
N MET A 119 -3.12 10.18 10.29
CA MET A 119 -3.34 8.89 9.63
C MET A 119 -4.57 8.19 10.22
N VAL A 120 -4.71 8.19 11.55
CA VAL A 120 -5.87 7.64 12.26
C VAL A 120 -7.14 8.36 11.80
N ASN A 121 -7.15 9.69 11.81
CA ASN A 121 -8.31 10.46 11.37
C ASN A 121 -8.66 10.17 9.90
N MET A 122 -7.64 10.04 9.05
CA MET A 122 -7.84 9.65 7.65
C MET A 122 -8.51 8.27 7.54
N LEU A 123 -8.02 7.25 8.24
CA LEU A 123 -8.60 5.92 8.20
C LEU A 123 -10.05 5.92 8.72
N LEU A 124 -10.34 6.66 9.78
CA LEU A 124 -11.71 6.81 10.31
C LEU A 124 -12.66 7.48 9.30
N VAL A 125 -12.21 8.51 8.59
CA VAL A 125 -12.99 9.17 7.52
C VAL A 125 -13.33 8.19 6.39
N TYR A 126 -12.43 7.25 6.08
CA TYR A 126 -12.68 6.20 5.08
C TYR A 126 -13.32 4.93 5.67
N ASN A 127 -14.03 5.07 6.80
CA ASN A 127 -14.86 4.03 7.41
C ASN A 127 -14.07 2.81 7.93
N ALA A 128 -12.86 3.03 8.44
CA ALA A 128 -12.09 1.99 9.14
C ALA A 128 -12.84 1.52 10.40
N ARG A 129 -12.99 0.21 10.55
CA ARG A 129 -13.66 -0.42 11.70
C ARG A 129 -12.81 -0.22 12.95
N VAL A 130 -13.36 0.56 13.87
CA VAL A 130 -12.79 0.79 15.21
C VAL A 130 -12.89 -0.44 16.10
N ALA A 131 -13.87 -1.30 15.84
CA ALA A 131 -14.18 -2.47 16.65
C ALA A 131 -13.45 -3.76 16.23
N ALA A 132 -12.34 -3.66 15.48
CA ALA A 132 -11.50 -4.84 15.23
C ALA A 132 -10.82 -5.22 16.55
N GLN A 133 -11.51 -6.02 17.36
CA GLN A 133 -10.99 -6.51 18.63
C GLN A 133 -9.76 -7.37 18.35
N ASP A 134 -8.67 -7.02 19.02
CA ASP A 134 -7.51 -7.88 19.15
C ASP A 134 -7.99 -9.21 19.72
N SER A 135 -7.81 -10.30 18.97
CA SER A 135 -8.20 -11.64 19.41
C SER A 135 -7.10 -12.24 20.26
N ASN A 136 -6.67 -11.52 21.29
CA ASN A 136 -5.78 -12.00 22.34
C ASN A 136 -6.61 -12.39 23.57
#